data_AF-A0A7K1LTG6-F1
#
_entry.id   AF-A0A7K1LTG6-F1
#
_cell.length_a   1.000
_cell.length_b   1.000
_cell.length_c   1.000
_cell.angle_alpha   90.00
_cell.angle_beta   90.00
_cell.angle_gamma   90.00
#
_symmetry.space_group_name_H-M   'P 1'
#
loop_
_entity.id
_entity.type
_entity.pdbx_description
1 polymer ?
#
loop_
_entity_poly.entity_id
_entity_poly.type
_entity_poly.pdbx_seq_one_letter_code
_entity_poly.pdbx_strand_id
1 'polypeptide(L)'
;PIYRNDVTPDILVSLADCENIVCFKDSSGDTRRFIDVRNQVGERFILFAGLDDVVLESVAVGAQGWISGMSNVFPKEGETIFRLARAGRFAEAMPIYEWLMPILHLDARPDLVQCIKLCEQL
;
A
#
# COMPACT_ATOMS: atom_id res chain seq x y z
N PRO A 1 -13.25 -11.44 -0.81
CA PRO A 1 -12.73 -10.27 -0.07
C PRO A 1 -13.15 -10.28 1.41
N ILE A 2 -12.23 -9.95 2.33
CA ILE A 2 -12.46 -9.93 3.79
C ILE A 2 -13.53 -8.87 4.15
N TYR A 3 -13.55 -7.76 3.40
CA TYR A 3 -14.59 -6.73 3.48
C TYR A 3 -15.64 -6.94 2.38
N ARG A 4 -16.92 -6.75 2.71
CA ARG A 4 -18.04 -6.95 1.78
C ARG A 4 -18.37 -5.70 0.93
N ASN A 5 -17.91 -4.53 1.37
CA ASN A 5 -18.12 -3.27 0.68
C ASN A 5 -16.79 -2.80 0.10
N ASP A 6 -16.78 -2.50 -1.19
CA ASP A 6 -15.62 -2.00 -1.92
C ASP A 6 -15.87 -0.56 -2.40
N VAL A 7 -14.83 0.27 -2.34
CA VAL A 7 -14.83 1.63 -2.90
C VAL A 7 -14.14 1.55 -4.25
N THR A 8 -14.91 1.34 -5.32
CA THR A 8 -14.40 1.17 -6.69
C THR A 8 -13.74 2.44 -7.24
N PRO A 9 -12.90 2.33 -8.29
CA PRO A 9 -12.38 3.50 -8.99
C PRO A 9 -13.48 4.49 -9.40
N ASP A 10 -14.62 4.03 -9.91
CA ASP A 10 -15.74 4.89 -10.30
C ASP A 10 -16.33 5.68 -9.11
N ILE A 11 -16.37 5.07 -7.92
CA ILE A 11 -16.79 5.78 -6.70
C ILE A 11 -15.75 6.85 -6.34
N LEU A 12 -14.45 6.55 -6.41
CA LEU A 12 -13.40 7.55 -6.18
C LEU A 12 -13.49 8.72 -7.17
N VAL A 13 -13.77 8.44 -8.44
CA VAL A 13 -13.97 9.45 -9.48
C VAL A 13 -15.18 10.34 -9.16
N SER A 14 -16.27 9.77 -8.66
CA SER A 14 -17.44 10.56 -8.24
C SER A 14 -17.16 11.52 -7.08
N LEU A 15 -16.04 11.33 -6.36
CA LEU A 15 -15.60 12.18 -5.26
C LEU A 15 -14.57 13.24 -5.69
N ALA A 16 -14.22 13.33 -6.98
CA ALA A 16 -13.18 14.24 -7.47
C ALA A 16 -13.49 15.72 -7.15
N ASP A 17 -14.76 16.12 -7.16
CA ASP A 17 -15.17 17.49 -6.85
C ASP A 17 -15.20 17.80 -5.34
N CYS A 18 -15.01 16.80 -4.47
CA CYS A 18 -14.97 17.00 -3.02
C CYS A 18 -13.59 17.47 -2.56
N GLU A 19 -13.40 18.78 -2.43
CA GLU A 19 -12.09 19.40 -2.08
C GLU A 19 -11.41 18.82 -0.83
N ASN A 20 -12.19 18.41 0.18
CA ASN A 20 -11.65 17.86 1.43
C ASN A 20 -11.21 16.38 1.32
N ILE A 21 -11.53 15.69 0.22
CA ILE A 21 -11.05 14.33 -0.06
C ILE A 21 -9.83 14.45 -0.96
N VAL A 22 -8.64 14.36 -0.37
CA VAL A 22 -7.36 14.62 -1.07
C VAL A 22 -6.58 13.35 -1.41
N CYS A 23 -6.91 12.23 -0.79
CA CYS A 23 -6.18 10.97 -0.95
C CYS A 23 -7.10 9.76 -0.76
N PHE A 24 -6.62 8.60 -1.18
CA PHE A 24 -7.18 7.33 -0.76
C PHE A 24 -6.06 6.32 -0.46
N LYS A 25 -6.38 5.37 0.42
CA LYS A 25 -5.56 4.20 0.74
C LYS A 25 -6.23 2.98 0.13
N ASP A 26 -5.52 2.25 -0.72
CA ASP A 26 -6.03 1.01 -1.30
C ASP A 26 -5.35 -0.22 -0.65
N SER A 27 -6.16 -1.07 -0.02
CA SER A 27 -5.75 -2.34 0.60
C SER A 27 -6.33 -3.56 -0.14
N SER A 28 -6.79 -3.40 -1.38
CA SER A 28 -7.40 -4.49 -2.16
C SER A 28 -6.38 -5.50 -2.71
N GLY A 29 -5.11 -5.10 -2.81
CA GLY A 29 -4.05 -5.84 -3.48
C GLY A 29 -4.01 -5.65 -5.00
N ASP A 30 -5.00 -4.97 -5.60
CA ASP A 30 -5.05 -4.70 -7.03
C ASP A 30 -4.44 -3.35 -7.37
N THR A 31 -3.14 -3.34 -7.68
CA THR A 31 -2.40 -2.11 -8.00
C THR A 31 -2.86 -1.44 -9.29
N ARG A 32 -3.60 -2.12 -10.17
CA ARG A 32 -4.14 -1.52 -11.41
C ARG A 32 -5.15 -0.40 -11.10
N ARG A 33 -5.84 -0.47 -9.96
CA ARG A 33 -6.81 0.54 -9.53
C ARG A 33 -6.19 1.93 -9.40
N PHE A 34 -4.91 2.01 -9.03
CA PHE A 34 -4.17 3.29 -9.01
C PHE A 34 -4.03 3.92 -10.39
N ILE A 35 -3.86 3.11 -11.44
CA ILE A 35 -3.81 3.56 -12.82
C ILE A 35 -5.22 3.90 -13.31
N ASP A 36 -6.22 3.07 -13.01
CA ASP A 36 -7.61 3.29 -13.42
C ASP A 36 -8.17 4.62 -12.89
N VAL A 37 -7.91 4.93 -11.62
CA VAL A 37 -8.30 6.23 -11.03
C VAL A 37 -7.53 7.36 -11.71
N ARG A 38 -6.20 7.25 -11.85
CA ARG A 38 -5.37 8.32 -12.45
C ARG A 38 -5.74 8.61 -13.90
N ASN A 39 -6.11 7.60 -14.68
CA ASN A 39 -6.58 7.79 -16.05
C ASN A 39 -7.85 8.63 -16.15
N GLN A 40 -8.69 8.63 -15.10
CA GLN A 40 -9.94 9.37 -15.07
C GLN A 40 -9.80 10.76 -14.45
N VAL A 41 -9.00 10.91 -13.39
CA VAL A 41 -8.92 12.18 -12.61
C VAL A 41 -7.52 12.79 -12.54
N GLY A 42 -6.54 12.24 -13.25
CA GLY A 42 -5.15 12.70 -13.21
C GLY A 42 -4.56 12.63 -11.79
N GLU A 43 -3.81 13.67 -11.42
CA GLU A 43 -3.15 13.78 -10.10
C GLU A 43 -4.09 14.29 -8.99
N ARG A 44 -5.41 14.20 -9.18
CA ARG A 44 -6.39 14.73 -8.21
C ARG A 44 -6.27 14.12 -6.82
N PHE A 45 -5.90 12.84 -6.72
CA PHE A 45 -5.76 12.15 -5.44
C PHE A 45 -4.31 11.74 -5.20
N ILE A 46 -3.87 11.90 -3.96
CA ILE A 46 -2.64 11.28 -3.47
C ILE A 46 -2.91 9.79 -3.21
N LEU A 47 -2.07 8.94 -3.77
CA LEU A 47 -2.26 7.48 -3.76
C LEU A 47 -1.47 6.85 -2.62
N PHE A 48 -2.14 6.11 -1.73
CA PHE A 48 -1.49 5.36 -0.65
C PHE A 48 -1.65 3.85 -0.84
N ALA A 49 -0.53 3.14 -0.79
CA ALA A 49 -0.51 1.70 -0.65
C ALA A 49 -0.98 1.30 0.75
N GLY A 50 -1.79 0.25 0.82
CA GLY A 50 -2.38 -0.18 2.07
C GLY A 50 -2.37 -1.67 2.34
N LEU A 51 -1.87 -2.47 1.40
CA LEU A 51 -1.58 -3.87 1.59
C LEU A 51 -0.07 -4.05 1.45
N ASP A 52 0.55 -4.59 2.50
CA ASP A 52 2.00 -4.58 2.66
C ASP A 52 2.74 -5.42 1.59
N ASP A 53 2.17 -6.55 1.20
CA ASP A 53 2.80 -7.51 0.29
C ASP A 53 2.71 -7.14 -1.19
N VAL A 54 2.21 -5.94 -1.54
CA VAL A 54 2.24 -5.37 -2.89
C VAL A 54 2.80 -3.94 -2.92
N VAL A 55 3.58 -3.55 -1.90
CA VAL A 55 4.08 -2.18 -1.75
C VAL A 55 5.00 -1.75 -2.90
N LEU A 56 5.86 -2.65 -3.42
CA LEU A 56 6.79 -2.30 -4.49
C LEU A 56 6.05 -2.01 -5.80
N GLU A 57 5.09 -2.86 -6.14
CA GLU A 57 4.21 -2.71 -7.30
C GLU A 57 3.39 -1.43 -7.17
N SER A 58 2.84 -1.18 -5.99
CA SER A 58 2.06 0.02 -5.68
C SER A 58 2.87 1.30 -5.90
N VAL A 59 4.12 1.34 -5.42
CA VAL A 59 5.02 2.48 -5.62
C VAL A 59 5.42 2.61 -7.09
N ALA A 60 5.69 1.50 -7.77
CA ALA A 60 6.04 1.49 -9.20
C ALA A 60 4.93 2.10 -10.06
N VAL A 61 3.66 1.86 -9.71
CA VAL A 61 2.53 2.45 -10.44
C VAL A 61 2.14 3.84 -9.95
N GLY A 62 2.79 4.40 -8.93
CA GLY A 62 2.63 5.80 -8.53
C GLY A 62 2.11 6.07 -7.11
N ALA A 63 2.06 5.06 -6.24
CA ALA A 63 1.81 5.31 -4.82
C ALA A 63 2.85 6.28 -4.23
N GLN A 64 2.36 7.27 -3.50
CA GLN A 64 3.16 8.34 -2.88
C GLN A 64 3.38 8.09 -1.39
N GLY A 65 2.62 7.18 -0.79
CA GLY A 65 2.77 6.75 0.59
C GLY A 65 2.37 5.31 0.79
N TRP A 66 2.68 4.78 1.98
CA TRP A 66 2.37 3.43 2.40
C TRP A 66 1.92 3.45 3.86
N ILE A 67 0.73 2.91 4.14
CA ILE A 67 0.18 2.80 5.49
C ILE A 67 0.16 1.32 5.87
N SER A 68 1.16 0.93 6.65
CA SER A 68 1.48 -0.45 7.00
C SER A 68 1.32 -0.72 8.50
N GLY A 69 0.77 -1.89 8.82
CA GLY A 69 0.83 -2.44 10.17
C GLY A 69 2.24 -2.95 10.52
N MET A 70 2.88 -3.67 9.62
CA MET A 70 4.19 -4.29 9.86
C MET A 70 5.33 -3.27 10.02
N SER A 71 5.15 -2.03 9.56
CA SER A 71 6.06 -0.91 9.83
C SER A 71 6.22 -0.60 11.33
N ASN A 72 5.30 -1.04 12.20
CA ASN A 72 5.48 -0.92 13.66
C ASN A 72 6.54 -1.91 14.19
N VAL A 73 6.75 -3.04 13.52
CA VAL A 73 7.70 -4.09 13.91
C VAL A 73 9.04 -3.92 13.22
N PHE A 74 9.04 -3.68 11.91
CA PHE A 74 10.23 -3.55 11.07
C PHE A 74 10.32 -2.16 10.41
N PRO A 75 10.41 -1.07 11.20
CA PRO A 75 10.34 0.29 10.66
C PRO A 75 11.53 0.62 9.74
N LYS A 76 12.72 0.08 10.01
CA LYS A 76 13.93 0.37 9.23
C LYS A 76 13.88 -0.29 7.85
N GLU A 77 13.45 -1.54 7.82
CA GLU A 77 13.33 -2.33 6.59
C GLU A 77 12.18 -1.80 5.74
N GLY A 78 11.04 -1.51 6.35
CA GLY A 78 9.92 -0.85 5.69
C GLY A 78 10.30 0.51 5.08
N GLU A 79 10.93 1.40 5.86
CA GLU A 79 11.44 2.68 5.35
C GLU A 79 12.42 2.48 4.19
N THR A 80 13.35 1.53 4.33
CA THR A 80 14.40 1.31 3.34
C THR A 80 13.84 0.85 2.02
N ILE A 81 12.93 -0.14 2.03
CA ILE A 81 12.23 -0.62 0.83
C ILE A 81 11.48 0.55 0.19
N PHE A 82 10.69 1.29 0.96
CA PHE A 82 9.88 2.39 0.44
C PHE A 82 10.73 3.51 -0.18
N ARG A 83 11.80 3.93 0.51
CA ARG A 83 12.72 4.98 0.02
C ARG A 83 13.44 4.54 -1.26
N LEU A 84 13.91 3.29 -1.32
CA LEU A 84 14.56 2.75 -2.53
C LEU A 84 13.57 2.70 -3.69
N ALA A 85 12.35 2.21 -3.46
CA ALA A 85 11.29 2.15 -4.47
C ALA A 85 10.91 3.55 -4.98
N ARG A 86 10.73 4.54 -4.08
CA ARG A 86 10.47 5.95 -4.44
C ARG A 86 11.60 6.59 -5.24
N ALA A 87 12.83 6.10 -5.11
CA ALA A 87 13.98 6.51 -5.90
C ALA A 87 14.16 5.70 -7.21
N GLY A 88 13.25 4.77 -7.54
CA GLY A 88 13.34 3.89 -8.71
C GLY A 88 14.39 2.77 -8.57
N ARG A 89 14.95 2.57 -7.38
CA ARG A 89 16.04 1.61 -7.08
C ARG A 89 15.47 0.23 -6.72
N PHE A 90 14.58 -0.31 -7.55
CA PHE A 90 13.86 -1.56 -7.26
C PHE A 90 14.77 -2.77 -7.10
N ALA A 91 15.84 -2.85 -7.90
CA ALA A 91 16.83 -3.94 -7.79
C ALA A 91 17.50 -3.99 -6.40
N GLU A 92 17.66 -2.84 -5.74
CA GLU A 92 18.24 -2.76 -4.40
C GLU A 92 17.19 -3.00 -3.31
N ALA A 93 15.92 -2.68 -3.58
CA ALA A 93 14.82 -2.96 -2.66
C ALA A 93 14.45 -4.45 -2.63
N MET A 94 14.60 -5.16 -3.76
CA MET A 94 14.10 -6.52 -3.95
C MET A 94 14.62 -7.52 -2.92
N PRO A 95 15.92 -7.57 -2.56
CA PRO A 95 16.40 -8.54 -1.57
C PRO A 95 15.78 -8.34 -0.19
N ILE A 96 15.51 -7.10 0.22
CA ILE A 96 14.87 -6.80 1.51
C ILE A 96 13.38 -7.18 1.43
N TYR A 97 12.74 -6.87 0.31
CA TYR A 97 11.34 -7.20 0.07
C TYR A 97 11.09 -8.71 0.04
N GLU A 98 11.95 -9.48 -0.63
CA GLU A 98 11.90 -10.95 -0.65
C GLU A 98 12.07 -11.55 0.76
N TRP A 99 13.03 -11.03 1.53
CA TRP A 99 13.25 -11.46 2.91
C TRP A 99 12.06 -11.13 3.83
N LEU A 100 11.48 -9.93 3.66
CA LEU A 100 10.38 -9.45 4.48
C LEU A 100 9.02 -10.04 4.06
N MET A 101 8.89 -10.55 2.84
CA MET A 101 7.65 -11.04 2.24
C MET A 101 6.81 -11.97 3.14
N PRO A 102 7.38 -12.99 3.83
CA PRO A 102 6.60 -13.86 4.71
C PRO A 102 5.90 -13.09 5.84
N ILE A 103 6.51 -11.99 6.29
CA ILE A 103 5.96 -11.09 7.30
C ILE A 103 4.91 -10.15 6.69
N LEU A 104 5.13 -9.63 5.48
CA LEU A 104 4.17 -8.75 4.81
C LEU A 104 2.84 -9.47 4.51
N HIS A 105 2.87 -10.77 4.21
CA HIS A 105 1.66 -11.58 4.05
C HIS A 105 0.79 -11.65 5.32
N LEU A 106 1.33 -11.34 6.50
CA LEU A 106 0.54 -11.33 7.74
C LEU A 106 -0.48 -10.19 7.75
N ASP A 107 -0.20 -9.08 7.05
CA ASP A 107 -1.12 -7.94 6.91
C ASP A 107 -2.36 -8.29 6.07
N ALA A 108 -2.26 -9.29 5.17
CA ALA A 108 -3.36 -9.75 4.33
C ALA A 108 -4.36 -10.67 5.04
N ARG A 109 -4.11 -11.01 6.32
CA ARG A 109 -4.91 -12.00 7.06
C ARG A 109 -6.03 -11.37 7.88
N PRO A 110 -7.14 -12.09 8.12
CA PRO A 110 -8.20 -11.60 9.02
C PRO A 110 -7.75 -11.36 10.46
N ASP A 111 -6.69 -12.03 10.92
CA ASP A 111 -6.07 -11.90 12.24
C ASP A 111 -4.82 -11.00 12.25
N LEU A 112 -4.71 -10.07 11.29
CA LEU A 112 -3.52 -9.18 11.14
C LEU A 112 -3.15 -8.47 12.44
N VAL A 113 -4.12 -8.05 13.25
CA VAL A 113 -3.86 -7.32 14.51
C VAL A 113 -3.13 -8.23 15.50
N GLN A 114 -3.51 -9.50 15.59
CA GLN A 114 -2.87 -10.50 16.42
C GLN A 114 -1.47 -10.81 15.89
N CYS A 115 -1.32 -10.94 14.56
CA CYS A 115 -0.02 -11.15 13.93
C CYS A 115 0.95 -10.00 14.22
N ILE A 116 0.53 -8.75 14.03
CA ILE A 116 1.37 -7.56 14.32
C ILE A 116 1.80 -7.56 15.78
N LYS A 117 0.85 -7.72 16.72
CA LYS A 117 1.16 -7.74 18.16
C LYS A 117 2.10 -8.87 18.57
N LEU A 118 1.98 -10.03 17.92
CA LEU A 118 2.89 -11.15 18.14
C LEU A 118 4.30 -10.81 17.63
N CYS A 119 4.39 -10.22 16.44
CA CYS A 119 5.66 -9.78 15.86
C CYS A 119 6.31 -8.64 16.66
N GLU A 120 5.55 -7.75 17.30
CA GLU A 120 6.07 -6.73 18.24
C GLU A 120 6.76 -7.33 19.49
N GLN A 121 6.63 -8.64 19.74
CA GLN A 121 7.34 -9.32 20.84
C GLN A 121 8.75 -9.79 20.44
N LEU A 122 9.15 -9.62 19.17
CA LEU A 122 10.50 -9.92 18.66
C LEU A 122 11.49 -8.82 19.06
#